data_AF-A0A7S0VLS7-F1
#
_entry.id   AF-A0A7S0VLS7-F1
#
_cell.length_a   1.000
_cell.length_b   1.000
_cell.length_c   1.000
_cell.angle_alpha   90.00
_cell.angle_beta   90.00
_cell.angle_gamma   90.00
#
_symmetry.space_group_name_H-M   'P 1'
#
loop_
_entity.id
_entity.type
_entity.pdbx_description
1 polymer ?
#
loop_
_entity_poly.entity_id
_entity_poly.type
_entity_poly.pdbx_seq_one_letter_code
_entity_poly.pdbx_strand_id
1 'polypeptide(L)'
;ITVNKVNDIPTFTLNDSMLSSTLSGLAALTVSENSGFLSLDGFALSISPGPLNEACLGKEDSVAFPDACQDQSLSFDIVDISNPLLFYWQPAISPEGTLTLFLNPEATGSSNVTVMLVDTGGTNP
;
A
#
# COMPACT_ATOMS: atom_id res chain seq x y z
N ILE A 1 -7.92 -15.52 31.49
CA ILE A 1 -7.18 -15.63 30.21
C ILE A 1 -6.96 -14.21 29.75
N THR A 2 -5.74 -13.72 29.81
CA THR A 2 -5.40 -12.40 29.26
C THR A 2 -5.05 -12.65 27.80
N VAL A 3 -5.90 -12.18 26.88
CA VAL A 3 -5.56 -12.19 25.46
C VAL A 3 -4.59 -11.03 25.26
N ASN A 4 -3.32 -11.35 24.95
CA ASN A 4 -2.35 -10.32 24.61
C ASN A 4 -2.77 -9.65 23.31
N LYS A 5 -2.72 -8.32 23.28
CA LYS A 5 -3.01 -7.53 22.07
C LYS A 5 -1.84 -7.75 21.09
N VAL A 6 -2.14 -8.27 19.91
CA VAL A 6 -1.20 -8.51 18.81
C VAL A 6 -1.48 -7.45 17.75
N ASN A 7 -0.43 -6.94 17.09
CA ASN A 7 -0.60 -6.12 15.90
C ASN A 7 -0.99 -7.04 14.73
N ASP A 8 -2.20 -6.91 14.21
CA ASP A 8 -2.64 -7.65 13.03
C ASP A 8 -2.10 -6.97 11.77
N ILE A 9 -1.77 -7.80 10.76
CA ILE A 9 -1.12 -7.33 9.54
C ILE A 9 -2.17 -6.61 8.66
N PRO A 10 -1.85 -5.43 8.10
CA PRO A 10 -2.78 -4.71 7.25
C PRO A 10 -2.93 -5.46 5.92
N THR A 11 -4.10 -5.37 5.32
CA THR A 11 -4.44 -6.13 4.11
C THR A 11 -4.90 -5.21 3.00
N PHE A 12 -4.56 -5.58 1.76
CA PHE A 12 -5.09 -4.97 0.56
C PHE A 12 -5.15 -6.01 -0.56
N THR A 13 -5.96 -5.73 -1.56
CA THR A 13 -6.07 -6.52 -2.79
C THR A 13 -5.69 -5.64 -3.97
N LEU A 14 -4.98 -6.17 -4.96
CA LEU A 14 -4.72 -5.43 -6.19
C LEU A 14 -5.91 -5.58 -7.14
N ASN A 15 -6.19 -4.53 -7.91
CA ASN A 15 -7.26 -4.55 -8.89
C ASN A 15 -6.84 -5.31 -10.14
N ASP A 16 -7.17 -6.61 -10.17
CA ASP A 16 -6.85 -7.52 -11.27
C ASP A 16 -7.43 -7.06 -12.63
N SER A 17 -8.46 -6.19 -12.65
CA SER A 17 -9.00 -5.65 -13.89
C SER A 17 -8.06 -4.65 -14.57
N MET A 18 -7.16 -4.01 -13.80
CA MET A 18 -6.14 -3.08 -14.30
C MET A 18 -4.83 -3.80 -14.61
N LEU A 19 -4.75 -5.10 -14.31
CA LEU A 19 -3.56 -5.90 -14.40
C LEU A 19 -3.72 -6.94 -15.51
N SER A 20 -2.66 -7.17 -16.27
CA SER A 20 -2.65 -8.31 -17.19
C SER A 20 -2.65 -9.56 -16.34
N SER A 21 -3.73 -10.33 -16.40
CA SER A 21 -4.12 -11.48 -15.57
C SER A 21 -3.21 -12.71 -15.70
N THR A 22 -1.89 -12.51 -15.60
CA THR A 22 -0.86 -13.52 -15.89
C THR A 22 0.05 -13.79 -14.71
N LEU A 23 -0.49 -13.87 -13.49
CA LEU A 23 -0.07 -14.79 -12.40
C LEU A 23 -0.76 -14.37 -11.10
N SER A 24 -1.49 -15.29 -10.46
CA SER A 24 -2.01 -15.10 -9.10
C SER A 24 -0.86 -14.73 -8.15
N GLY A 25 -0.87 -13.50 -7.63
CA GLY A 25 0.15 -12.97 -6.73
C GLY A 25 1.26 -12.12 -7.37
N LEU A 26 1.29 -11.99 -8.71
CA LEU A 26 2.19 -11.08 -9.43
C LEU A 26 1.39 -10.27 -10.45
N ALA A 27 1.00 -9.08 -10.02
CA ALA A 27 0.35 -8.05 -10.82
C ALA A 27 1.30 -7.49 -11.88
N ALA A 28 1.13 -7.85 -13.15
CA ALA A 28 1.89 -7.25 -14.26
C ALA A 28 1.08 -6.14 -14.92
N LEU A 29 1.49 -4.89 -14.71
CA LEU A 29 0.97 -3.73 -15.41
C LEU A 29 1.79 -3.49 -16.69
N THR A 30 1.14 -3.45 -17.84
CA THR A 30 1.78 -3.14 -19.13
C THR A 30 1.37 -1.75 -19.57
N VAL A 31 2.33 -0.83 -19.63
CA VAL A 31 2.12 0.56 -20.05
C VAL A 31 3.05 0.88 -21.21
N SER A 32 2.63 1.73 -22.14
CA SER A 32 3.53 2.27 -23.15
C SER A 32 4.51 3.25 -22.52
N GLU A 33 5.80 3.17 -22.87
CA GLU A 33 6.84 4.09 -22.37
C GLU A 33 6.51 5.56 -22.68
N ASN A 34 5.78 5.81 -23.76
CA ASN A 34 5.35 7.15 -24.19
C ASN A 34 4.07 7.63 -23.50
N SER A 35 3.53 6.87 -22.54
CA SER A 35 2.36 7.30 -21.77
C SER A 35 2.69 8.43 -20.79
N GLY A 36 3.97 8.64 -20.46
CA GLY A 36 4.40 9.70 -19.56
C GLY A 36 3.87 9.49 -18.14
N PHE A 37 3.11 10.46 -17.63
CA PHE A 37 2.45 10.34 -16.32
C PHE A 37 1.25 9.40 -16.41
N LEU A 38 1.24 8.37 -15.58
CA LEU A 38 0.12 7.47 -15.41
C LEU A 38 -0.41 7.53 -13.98
N SER A 39 -1.73 7.70 -13.85
CA SER A 39 -2.46 7.61 -12.59
C SER A 39 -3.51 6.52 -12.72
N LEU A 40 -3.44 5.51 -11.86
CA LEU A 40 -4.35 4.39 -11.81
C LEU A 40 -5.12 4.45 -10.49
N ASP A 41 -6.32 5.02 -10.56
CA ASP A 41 -7.22 5.03 -9.42
C ASP A 41 -7.78 3.64 -9.15
N GLY A 42 -7.83 3.27 -7.86
CA GLY A 42 -8.25 1.94 -7.44
C GLY A 42 -7.30 0.83 -7.89
N PHE A 43 -5.99 1.11 -7.93
CA PHE A 43 -4.96 0.10 -8.11
C PHE A 43 -4.91 -0.87 -6.93
N ALA A 44 -4.98 -0.34 -5.70
CA ALA A 44 -5.22 -1.12 -4.50
C ALA A 44 -6.69 -0.94 -4.05
N LEU A 45 -7.33 -2.06 -3.70
CA LEU A 45 -8.71 -2.18 -3.27
C LEU A 45 -8.77 -2.96 -1.96
N SER A 46 -9.91 -2.89 -1.27
CA SER A 46 -10.14 -3.60 0.00
C SER A 46 -9.03 -3.32 1.03
N ILE A 47 -8.53 -2.09 1.05
CA ILE A 47 -7.45 -1.66 1.95
C ILE A 47 -8.03 -1.60 3.37
N SER A 48 -7.45 -2.38 4.27
CA SER A 48 -7.90 -2.49 5.65
C SER A 48 -6.69 -2.48 6.57
N PRO A 49 -6.65 -1.56 7.55
CA PRO A 49 -5.53 -1.47 8.49
C PRO A 49 -5.47 -2.64 9.46
N GLY A 50 -6.59 -3.32 9.69
CA GLY A 50 -6.73 -4.34 10.73
C GLY A 50 -7.95 -4.03 11.60
N PRO A 51 -8.26 -4.87 12.60
CA PRO A 51 -9.34 -4.60 13.53
C PRO A 51 -9.00 -3.44 14.48
N LEU A 52 -10.02 -2.69 14.89
CA LEU A 52 -9.84 -1.43 15.64
C LEU A 52 -9.17 -1.57 17.02
N ASN A 53 -9.02 -2.80 17.55
CA ASN A 53 -8.42 -3.02 18.86
C ASN A 53 -6.92 -2.66 18.94
N GLU A 54 -6.25 -2.29 17.84
CA GLU A 54 -4.83 -1.85 17.85
C GLU A 54 -4.66 -0.34 18.00
N ALA A 55 -5.63 0.47 17.55
CA ALA A 55 -5.58 1.93 17.72
C ALA A 55 -5.70 2.35 19.21
N CYS A 56 -6.22 1.45 20.06
CA CYS A 56 -6.37 1.68 21.50
C CYS A 56 -5.12 1.32 22.33
N LEU A 57 -4.01 0.91 21.72
CA LEU A 57 -2.80 0.52 22.46
C LEU A 57 -2.23 1.70 23.25
N GLY A 58 -2.14 1.57 24.59
CA GLY A 58 -1.60 2.61 25.49
C GLY A 58 -2.56 3.73 25.88
N LYS A 59 -3.84 3.66 25.48
CA LYS A 59 -4.90 4.66 25.78
C LYS A 59 -5.81 4.25 26.94
N GLU A 60 -5.36 3.33 27.79
CA GLU A 60 -6.19 2.68 28.81
C GLU A 60 -6.42 3.47 30.11
N ASP A 61 -5.73 4.60 30.32
CA ASP A 61 -5.87 5.44 31.54
C ASP A 61 -6.53 6.82 31.32
N SER A 62 -6.95 7.13 30.10
CA SER A 62 -7.69 8.37 29.84
C SER A 62 -9.19 8.09 29.87
N VAL A 63 -9.87 8.66 30.86
CA VAL A 63 -11.34 8.71 31.05
C VAL A 63 -12.04 9.54 29.95
N ALA A 64 -11.50 9.49 28.73
CA ALA A 64 -11.80 10.30 27.58
C ALA A 64 -11.85 9.38 26.35
N PHE A 65 -13.09 8.95 26.06
CA PHE A 65 -13.66 8.81 24.73
C PHE A 65 -13.40 7.53 23.89
N PRO A 66 -14.47 6.86 23.37
CA PRO A 66 -14.41 5.71 22.45
C PRO A 66 -13.90 6.05 21.03
N ASP A 67 -13.64 7.33 20.74
CA ASP A 67 -13.26 7.87 19.43
C ASP A 67 -11.75 7.81 19.14
N ALA A 68 -10.88 7.69 20.16
CA ALA A 68 -9.43 7.56 19.98
C ALA A 68 -8.98 6.16 19.46
N CYS A 69 -9.92 5.22 19.35
CA CYS A 69 -9.72 3.86 18.87
C CYS A 69 -9.96 3.68 17.37
N GLN A 70 -10.11 4.78 16.62
CA GLN A 70 -10.49 4.76 15.20
C GLN A 70 -9.38 5.28 14.27
N ASP A 71 -8.32 5.88 14.80
CA ASP A 71 -7.28 6.54 14.00
C ASP A 71 -6.09 5.60 13.75
N GLN A 72 -6.28 4.59 12.88
CA GLN A 72 -5.15 3.92 12.22
C GLN A 72 -4.90 4.59 10.86
N SER A 73 -3.69 5.10 10.66
CA SER A 73 -3.27 5.64 9.36
C SER A 73 -2.60 4.54 8.55
N LEU A 74 -2.83 4.54 7.24
CA LEU A 74 -2.22 3.60 6.31
C LEU A 74 -1.23 4.34 5.42
N SER A 75 -0.11 3.68 5.13
CA SER A 75 0.88 4.16 4.17
C SER A 75 1.37 3.01 3.30
N PHE A 76 1.62 3.30 2.03
CA PHE A 76 2.26 2.35 1.12
C PHE A 76 3.71 2.76 0.91
N ASP A 77 4.61 1.87 1.28
CA ASP A 77 6.04 2.03 1.07
C ASP A 77 6.49 1.17 -0.12
N ILE A 78 7.33 1.76 -0.97
CA ILE A 78 8.02 1.01 -2.01
C ILE A 78 9.31 0.47 -1.43
N VAL A 79 9.38 -0.85 -1.33
CA VAL A 79 10.50 -1.57 -0.71
C VAL A 79 11.61 -1.83 -1.71
N ASP A 80 11.26 -2.13 -2.96
CA ASP A 80 12.23 -2.44 -4.01
C ASP A 80 11.71 -2.09 -5.41
N ILE A 81 12.62 -1.65 -6.27
CA ILE A 81 12.39 -1.43 -7.69
C ILE A 81 13.54 -2.06 -8.45
N SER A 82 13.28 -3.13 -9.20
CA SER A 82 14.33 -3.89 -9.88
C SER A 82 14.98 -3.11 -11.04
N ASN A 83 14.26 -2.17 -11.65
CA ASN A 83 14.78 -1.33 -12.73
C ASN A 83 14.29 0.13 -12.59
N PRO A 84 14.94 0.92 -11.74
CA PRO A 84 14.52 2.30 -11.48
C PRO A 84 14.72 3.23 -12.67
N LEU A 85 15.55 2.87 -13.66
CA LEU A 85 15.83 3.69 -14.85
C LEU A 85 14.63 3.83 -15.80
N LEU A 86 13.62 2.97 -15.66
CA LEU A 86 12.36 3.06 -16.39
C LEU A 86 11.48 4.22 -15.89
N PHE A 87 11.81 4.82 -14.74
CA PHE A 87 11.00 5.83 -14.09
C PHE A 87 11.74 7.16 -13.97
N TYR A 88 11.07 8.27 -14.33
CA TYR A 88 11.61 9.62 -14.11
C TYR A 88 11.51 10.00 -12.63
N TRP A 89 10.40 9.64 -11.99
CA TRP A 89 10.19 9.69 -10.55
C TRP A 89 9.76 8.31 -10.07
N GLN A 90 10.19 7.95 -8.85
CA GLN A 90 9.77 6.69 -8.24
C GLN A 90 8.23 6.58 -8.23
N PRO A 91 7.67 5.38 -8.40
CA PRO A 91 6.24 5.18 -8.25
C PRO A 91 5.77 5.66 -6.87
N ALA A 92 4.47 5.89 -6.71
CA ALA A 92 3.88 6.07 -5.39
C ALA A 92 2.46 5.55 -5.37
N ILE A 93 2.06 4.91 -4.27
CA ILE A 93 0.68 4.47 -4.03
C ILE A 93 0.12 5.32 -2.90
N SER A 94 -1.03 5.95 -3.11
CA SER A 94 -1.72 6.71 -2.06
C SER A 94 -2.42 5.77 -1.07
N PRO A 95 -2.71 6.20 0.17
CA PRO A 95 -3.48 5.41 1.14
C PRO A 95 -4.87 4.99 0.63
N GLU A 96 -5.43 5.76 -0.30
CA GLU A 96 -6.70 5.47 -0.98
C GLU A 96 -6.57 4.42 -2.09
N GLY A 97 -5.34 4.00 -2.42
CA GLY A 97 -5.05 2.96 -3.39
C GLY A 97 -4.82 3.46 -4.82
N THR A 98 -4.52 4.74 -5.02
CA THR A 98 -4.15 5.28 -6.34
C THR A 98 -2.66 5.08 -6.60
N LEU A 99 -2.30 4.37 -7.67
CA LEU A 99 -0.90 4.23 -8.12
C LEU A 99 -0.55 5.34 -9.10
N THR A 100 0.56 6.03 -8.86
CA THR A 100 1.13 7.04 -9.74
C THR A 100 2.50 6.60 -10.25
N LEU A 101 2.72 6.75 -11.56
CA LEU A 101 3.93 6.35 -12.25
C LEU A 101 4.37 7.48 -13.18
N PHE A 102 5.67 7.76 -13.20
CA PHE A 102 6.29 8.65 -14.18
C PHE A 102 7.27 7.84 -15.02
N LEU A 103 6.86 7.44 -16.22
CA LEU A 103 7.71 6.63 -17.10
C LEU A 103 8.73 7.49 -17.84
N ASN A 104 9.91 6.92 -18.04
CA ASN A 104 10.94 7.50 -18.90
C ASN A 104 10.64 7.11 -20.36
N PRO A 105 10.34 8.07 -21.26
CA PRO A 105 10.00 7.78 -22.65
C PRO A 105 11.16 7.24 -23.49
N GLU A 106 12.40 7.31 -22.99
CA GLU A 106 13.59 6.76 -23.66
C GLU A 106 13.98 5.37 -23.15
N ALA A 107 13.20 4.79 -22.24
CA ALA A 107 13.52 3.51 -21.60
C ALA A 107 12.37 2.50 -21.72
N THR A 108 12.66 1.38 -22.41
CA THR A 108 11.78 0.21 -22.46
C THR A 108 12.29 -0.91 -21.54
N GLY A 109 11.36 -1.70 -21.01
CA GLY A 109 11.70 -2.90 -20.27
C GLY A 109 10.61 -3.32 -19.30
N SER A 110 10.98 -4.20 -18.37
CA SER A 110 10.16 -4.58 -17.24
C SER A 110 10.85 -4.17 -15.93
N SER A 111 10.05 -3.73 -14.96
CA SER A 111 10.49 -3.57 -13.56
C SER A 111 9.53 -4.31 -12.66
N ASN A 112 10.08 -5.03 -11.69
CA ASN A 112 9.33 -5.47 -10.54
C ASN A 112 9.33 -4.32 -9.52
N VAL A 113 8.16 -4.00 -8.96
CA VAL A 113 8.01 -3.00 -7.90
C VAL A 113 7.40 -3.73 -6.71
N THR A 114 8.17 -3.83 -5.65
CA THR A 114 7.71 -4.44 -4.39
C THR A 114 7.17 -3.35 -3.50
N VAL A 115 5.91 -3.50 -3.07
CA VAL A 115 5.23 -2.55 -2.19
C VAL A 115 4.81 -3.23 -0.91
N MET A 116 4.84 -2.47 0.17
CA MET A 116 4.41 -2.90 1.51
C MET A 116 3.38 -1.90 2.04
N LEU A 117 2.27 -2.42 2.54
CA LEU A 117 1.29 -1.63 3.28
C LEU A 117 1.69 -1.63 4.76
N VAL A 118 1.70 -0.44 5.36
CA VAL A 118 2.06 -0.21 6.75
C VAL A 118 0.91 0.52 7.42
N ASP A 119 0.44 0.02 8.55
CA ASP A 119 -0.50 0.70 9.44
C ASP A 119 0.23 1.32 10.65
N THR A 120 -0.47 2.19 11.38
CA THR A 120 0.02 2.78 12.63
C THR A 120 -0.50 2.06 13.89
N GLY A 121 -1.12 0.89 13.74
CA GLY A 121 -1.50 0.00 14.82
C GLY A 121 -0.27 -0.41 15.62
N GLY A 122 -0.29 -0.13 16.91
CA GLY A 122 0.91 -0.14 17.76
C GLY A 122 1.67 -1.47 17.74
N THR A 123 2.81 -1.52 17.07
CA THR A 123 4.15 -1.50 17.68
C THR A 123 5.16 -1.59 16.54
N ASN A 124 5.92 -0.51 16.33
CA ASN A 124 7.25 -0.69 15.76
C ASN A 124 7.99 -1.76 16.58
N PRO A 125 8.72 -2.70 15.95
CA PRO A 125 9.51 -3.70 16.66
C PRO A 125 10.55 -3.07 17.60
#